data_AF-A0A3D2Z260-F1
#
_entry.id   AF-A0A3D2Z260-F1
#
_cell.length_a   1.000
_cell.length_b   1.000
_cell.length_c   1.000
_cell.angle_alpha   90.00
_cell.angle_beta   90.00
_cell.angle_gamma   90.00
#
_symmetry.space_group_name_H-M   'P 1'
#
loop_
_entity.id
_entity.type
_entity.pdbx_description
1 polymer ?
#
loop_
_entity_poly.entity_id
_entity_poly.type
_entity_poly.pdbx_seq_one_letter_code
_entity_poly.pdbx_strand_id
1 'polypeptide(L)'
;MPCLSVSPSATALSDARDEVRRRIVAGDIPTDGLVVELAAGDYPLAEPLRLGPEDAGSASAPITWRAQAGKNVRLLGGVLLQDFLPVTDAEIRQRLAPQARDHIRQIDLR
;
A
#
# COMPACT_ATOMS: atom_id res chain seq x y z
N MET A 1 -9.32 -21.49 -8.89
CA MET A 1 -9.72 -20.52 -7.87
C MET A 1 -10.03 -19.19 -8.52
N PRO A 2 -11.26 -18.69 -8.38
CA PRO A 2 -11.65 -17.33 -8.80
C PRO A 2 -10.87 -16.26 -8.03
N CYS A 3 -10.50 -15.18 -8.71
CA CYS A 3 -9.67 -14.12 -8.15
C CYS A 3 -10.36 -12.75 -8.21
N LEU A 4 -10.23 -11.98 -7.13
CA LEU A 4 -10.46 -10.55 -7.10
C LEU A 4 -9.10 -9.87 -7.35
N SER A 5 -8.90 -9.34 -8.56
CA SER A 5 -7.66 -8.65 -8.92
C SER A 5 -7.65 -7.23 -8.38
N VAL A 6 -6.59 -6.85 -7.67
CA VAL A 6 -6.44 -5.54 -7.04
C VAL A 6 -5.21 -4.85 -7.59
N SER A 7 -5.38 -3.67 -8.19
CA SER A 7 -4.26 -2.84 -8.66
C SER A 7 -3.83 -1.81 -7.61
N PRO A 8 -2.56 -1.38 -7.57
CA PRO A 8 -2.08 -0.41 -6.60
C PRO A 8 -2.83 0.93 -6.66
N SER A 9 -3.34 1.39 -5.52
CA SER A 9 -3.87 2.73 -5.28
C SER A 9 -3.85 3.03 -3.77
N ALA A 10 -4.18 4.26 -3.37
CA ALA A 10 -4.24 4.66 -1.97
C ALA A 10 -5.34 3.95 -1.16
N THR A 11 -6.40 3.49 -1.81
CA THR A 11 -7.57 2.84 -1.18
C THR A 11 -7.73 1.39 -1.61
N ALA A 12 -6.86 0.88 -2.49
CA ALA A 12 -7.03 -0.41 -3.15
C ALA A 12 -7.30 -1.58 -2.17
N LEU A 13 -6.65 -1.58 -1.00
CA LEU A 13 -6.79 -2.66 -0.02
C LEU A 13 -8.06 -2.53 0.82
N SER A 14 -8.47 -1.31 1.19
CA SER A 14 -9.76 -1.09 1.85
C SER A 14 -10.92 -1.39 0.91
N ASP A 15 -10.81 -0.97 -0.36
CA ASP A 15 -11.82 -1.21 -1.38
C ASP A 15 -11.97 -2.72 -1.65
N ALA A 16 -10.85 -3.45 -1.74
CA ALA A 16 -10.86 -4.90 -1.89
C ALA A 16 -11.49 -5.61 -0.67
N ARG A 17 -11.22 -5.13 0.54
CA ARG A 17 -11.83 -5.66 1.77
C ARG A 17 -13.34 -5.45 1.76
N ASP A 18 -13.79 -4.25 1.43
CA ASP A 18 -15.21 -3.91 1.43
C ASP A 18 -15.96 -4.71 0.34
N GLU A 19 -15.31 -4.98 -0.79
CA GLU A 19 -15.83 -5.90 -1.82
C GLU A 19 -15.89 -7.36 -1.33
N VAL A 20 -14.87 -7.85 -0.60
CA VAL A 20 -14.91 -9.18 0.04
C VAL A 20 -16.10 -9.27 1.00
N ARG A 21 -16.29 -8.27 1.87
CA ARG A 21 -17.43 -8.22 2.80
C ARG A 21 -18.76 -8.28 2.08
N ARG A 22 -18.90 -7.49 1.01
CA ARG A 22 -20.11 -7.46 0.17
C ARG A 22 -20.43 -8.86 -0.39
N ARG A 23 -19.42 -9.59 -0.86
CA ARG A 23 -19.58 -10.96 -1.37
C ARG A 23 -19.94 -11.96 -0.28
N ILE A 24 -19.30 -11.88 0.88
CA ILE A 24 -19.63 -12.72 2.04
C ILE A 24 -21.11 -12.54 2.43
N VAL A 25 -21.57 -11.29 2.57
CA VAL A 25 -22.98 -10.99 2.92
C VAL A 25 -23.95 -11.47 1.85
N ALA A 26 -23.57 -11.37 0.57
CA ALA A 26 -24.38 -11.85 -0.55
C ALA A 26 -24.38 -13.39 -0.70
N GLY A 27 -23.54 -14.12 0.05
CA GLY A 27 -23.31 -15.55 -0.17
C GLY A 27 -22.59 -15.85 -1.49
N ASP A 28 -21.98 -14.84 -2.12
CA ASP A 28 -21.25 -14.91 -3.39
C ASP A 28 -19.77 -15.26 -3.14
N ILE A 29 -19.55 -16.27 -2.31
CA ILE A 29 -18.22 -16.83 -2.06
C ILE A 29 -18.14 -18.20 -2.73
N PRO A 30 -17.18 -18.37 -3.66
CA PRO A 30 -16.95 -19.65 -4.32
C PRO A 30 -16.65 -20.76 -3.30
N THR A 31 -17.06 -21.99 -3.63
CA THR A 31 -16.98 -23.12 -2.72
C THR A 31 -15.54 -23.49 -2.33
N ASP A 32 -14.56 -23.15 -3.17
CA ASP A 32 -13.12 -23.31 -2.91
C ASP A 32 -12.47 -22.08 -2.25
N GLY A 33 -13.26 -21.04 -1.95
CA GLY A 33 -12.80 -19.79 -1.37
C GLY A 33 -12.54 -18.70 -2.40
N LEU A 34 -12.07 -17.54 -1.92
CA LEU A 34 -11.80 -16.37 -2.74
C LEU A 34 -10.35 -15.92 -2.56
N VAL A 35 -9.66 -15.69 -3.66
CA VAL A 35 -8.32 -15.12 -3.65
C VAL A 35 -8.39 -13.63 -3.97
N VAL A 36 -7.93 -12.78 -3.06
CA VAL A 36 -7.62 -11.37 -3.33
C VAL A 36 -6.18 -11.31 -3.83
N GLU A 37 -6.01 -11.09 -5.13
CA GLU A 37 -4.72 -11.14 -5.80
C GLU A 37 -4.20 -9.72 -6.07
N LEU A 38 -3.07 -9.38 -5.46
CA LEU A 38 -2.45 -8.06 -5.54
C LEU A 38 -1.48 -8.02 -6.75
N ALA A 39 -1.74 -7.12 -7.69
CA ALA A 39 -0.83 -6.86 -8.80
C ALA A 39 0.48 -6.23 -8.33
N ALA A 40 1.53 -6.29 -9.17
CA ALA A 40 2.83 -5.73 -8.83
C ALA A 40 2.76 -4.23 -8.50
N GLY A 41 3.44 -3.81 -7.43
CA GLY A 41 3.58 -2.39 -7.08
C GLY A 41 3.53 -2.09 -5.58
N ASP A 42 3.49 -0.80 -5.30
CA ASP A 42 3.50 -0.23 -3.96
C ASP A 42 2.08 0.20 -3.57
N TYR A 43 1.59 -0.33 -2.45
CA TYR A 43 0.28 -0.05 -1.87
C TYR A 43 0.47 0.82 -0.63
N PRO A 44 0.34 2.15 -0.74
CA PRO A 44 0.43 3.04 0.40
C PRO A 44 -0.76 2.85 1.34
N LEU A 45 -0.47 2.83 2.63
CA LEU A 45 -1.43 2.68 3.72
C LEU A 45 -1.45 3.97 4.53
N ALA A 46 -2.48 4.79 4.34
CA ALA A 46 -2.74 5.95 5.19
C ALA A 46 -3.24 5.54 6.59
N GLU A 47 -3.88 4.37 6.68
CA GLU A 47 -4.36 3.76 7.90
C GLU A 47 -4.18 2.23 7.86
N PRO A 48 -4.23 1.54 9.02
CA PRO A 48 -4.11 0.09 9.05
C PRO A 48 -5.23 -0.60 8.26
N LEU A 49 -4.87 -1.58 7.41
CA LEU A 49 -5.85 -2.53 6.87
C LEU A 49 -6.37 -3.41 8.01
N ARG A 50 -7.61 -3.17 8.45
CA ARG A 50 -8.27 -3.97 9.49
C ARG A 50 -9.06 -5.10 8.85
N LEU A 51 -8.65 -6.33 9.14
CA LEU A 51 -9.37 -7.55 8.79
C LEU A 51 -9.98 -8.14 10.07
N GLY A 52 -11.29 -8.39 10.05
CA GLY A 52 -12.08 -8.90 11.17
C GLY A 52 -12.93 -10.13 10.80
N PRO A 53 -13.80 -10.60 11.73
CA PRO A 53 -14.71 -11.72 11.46
C PRO A 53 -15.60 -11.53 10.22
N GLU A 54 -15.94 -10.29 9.88
CA GLU A 54 -16.72 -9.92 8.70
C GLU A 54 -15.98 -10.17 7.36
N ASP A 55 -14.66 -10.35 7.42
CA ASP A 55 -13.79 -10.62 6.27
C ASP A 55 -13.45 -12.12 6.15
N ALA A 56 -13.95 -12.94 7.08
CA ALA A 56 -13.58 -14.34 7.20
C ALA A 56 -14.42 -15.24 6.29
N GLY A 57 -13.73 -16.16 5.62
CA GLY A 57 -14.35 -17.32 4.96
C GLY A 57 -14.54 -18.48 5.94
N SER A 58 -14.72 -19.68 5.40
CA SER A 58 -14.74 -20.93 6.18
C SER A 58 -13.45 -21.72 5.97
N ALA A 59 -13.24 -22.78 6.76
CA ALA A 59 -12.11 -23.69 6.56
C ALA A 59 -12.12 -24.34 5.16
N SER A 60 -13.30 -24.59 4.59
CA SER A 60 -13.47 -25.15 3.25
C SER A 60 -13.44 -24.09 2.14
N ALA A 61 -13.74 -22.83 2.46
CA ALA A 61 -13.77 -21.70 1.52
C ALA A 61 -13.05 -20.48 2.13
N PRO A 62 -11.71 -20.50 2.21
CA PRO A 62 -10.94 -19.43 2.84
C PRO A 62 -10.88 -18.17 1.98
N ILE A 63 -10.70 -17.01 2.61
CA ILE A 63 -10.35 -15.76 1.92
C ILE A 63 -8.83 -15.60 2.00
N THR A 64 -8.14 -15.66 0.86
CA THR A 64 -6.68 -15.60 0.79
C THR A 64 -6.22 -14.30 0.14
N TRP A 65 -5.45 -13.50 0.87
CA TRP A 65 -4.78 -12.31 0.34
C TRP A 65 -3.36 -12.67 -0.06
N ARG A 66 -2.99 -12.44 -1.32
CA ARG A 66 -1.64 -12.76 -1.81
C ARG A 66 -1.21 -11.87 -2.95
N ALA A 67 0.11 -11.75 -3.13
CA ALA A 67 0.67 -11.21 -4.36
C ALA A 67 0.35 -12.12 -5.55
N GLN A 68 0.18 -11.52 -6.72
CA GLN A 68 0.19 -12.24 -7.99
C GLN A 68 1.51 -13.00 -8.14
N ALA A 69 1.43 -14.23 -8.67
CA ALA A 69 2.59 -15.12 -8.77
C ALA A 69 3.80 -14.44 -9.45
N GLY A 70 4.96 -14.49 -8.77
CA GLY A 70 6.21 -13.91 -9.26
C GLY A 70 6.26 -12.39 -9.29
N LYS A 71 5.30 -11.68 -8.68
CA LYS A 71 5.27 -10.21 -8.60
C LYS A 71 5.76 -9.72 -7.25
N ASN A 72 6.46 -8.59 -7.27
CA ASN A 72 6.83 -7.85 -6.07
C ASN A 72 5.69 -6.90 -5.68
N VAL A 73 5.19 -7.07 -4.45
CA VAL A 73 4.12 -6.28 -3.86
C VAL A 73 4.62 -5.75 -2.52
N ARG A 74 4.46 -4.45 -2.28
CA ARG A 74 4.87 -3.80 -1.04
C ARG A 74 3.71 -3.06 -0.40
N LEU A 75 3.46 -3.35 0.87
CA LEU A 75 2.51 -2.62 1.70
C LEU A 75 3.28 -1.54 2.47
N LEU A 76 2.98 -0.26 2.22
CA LEU A 76 3.79 0.86 2.71
C LEU A 76 3.01 1.72 3.70
N GLY A 77 3.30 1.59 5.00
CA GLY A 77 2.76 2.49 6.03
C GLY A 77 3.52 3.82 6.19
N GLY A 78 4.39 4.15 5.23
CA GLY A 78 5.21 5.36 5.25
C GLY A 78 4.85 6.31 4.11
N VAL A 79 5.30 7.55 4.23
CA VAL A 79 5.16 8.55 3.16
C VAL A 79 6.42 8.52 2.29
N LEU A 80 6.23 8.39 0.98
CA LEU A 80 7.33 8.51 0.03
C LEU A 80 7.69 10.00 -0.11
N LEU A 81 8.88 10.36 0.36
CA LEU A 81 9.43 11.71 0.21
C LEU A 81 10.10 11.85 -1.17
N GLN A 82 9.62 12.79 -1.98
CA GLN A 82 10.12 13.08 -3.32
C GLN A 82 10.43 14.58 -3.46
N ASP A 83 11.05 14.97 -4.57
CA ASP A 83 11.25 16.38 -4.93
C ASP A 83 12.10 17.19 -3.95
N PHE A 84 13.18 16.59 -3.45
CA PHE A 84 14.17 17.25 -2.64
C PHE A 84 14.78 18.48 -3.35
N LEU A 85 14.70 19.65 -2.71
CA LEU A 85 15.14 20.93 -3.24
C LEU A 85 16.53 21.32 -2.74
N PRO A 86 17.31 22.12 -3.48
CA PRO A 86 18.55 22.70 -2.96
C PRO A 86 18.30 23.54 -1.71
N VAL A 87 19.26 23.55 -0.79
CA VAL A 87 19.24 24.46 0.36
C VAL A 87 19.55 25.87 -0.13
N THR A 88 18.60 26.80 -0.03
CA THR A 88 18.74 28.20 -0.45
C THR A 88 18.91 29.18 0.71
N ASP A 89 18.54 28.79 1.92
CA ASP A 89 18.67 29.63 3.12
C ASP A 89 20.14 30.00 3.39
N ALA A 90 20.41 31.30 3.50
CA ALA A 90 21.78 31.81 3.60
C ALA A 90 22.44 31.45 4.94
N GLU A 91 21.71 31.46 6.05
CA GLU A 91 22.25 31.13 7.37
C GLU A 91 22.60 29.64 7.45
N ILE A 92 21.73 28.77 6.92
CA ILE A 92 22.01 27.33 6.83
C ILE A 92 23.23 27.08 5.93
N ARG A 93 23.30 27.71 4.75
CA ARG A 93 24.43 27.54 3.81
C ARG A 93 25.77 27.99 4.40
N GLN A 94 25.79 29.05 5.22
CA GLN A 94 27.01 29.51 5.88
C GLN A 94 27.61 28.45 6.81
N ARG A 95 26.77 27.62 7.43
CA ARG A 95 27.18 26.51 8.31
C ARG A 95 27.72 25.30 7.55
N LEU A 96 27.50 25.22 6.24
CA LEU A 96 27.95 24.12 5.38
C LEU A 96 29.36 24.39 4.85
N ALA A 97 30.17 23.33 4.77
CA ALA A 97 31.47 23.38 4.11
C ALA A 97 31.30 23.90 2.67
N PRO A 98 32.14 24.84 2.19
CA PRO A 98 31.94 25.48 0.88
C PRO A 98 31.75 24.49 -0.27
N GLN A 99 32.56 23.43 -0.31
CA GLN A 99 32.50 22.39 -1.34
C GLN A 99 31.24 21.51 -1.32
N ALA A 100 30.44 21.53 -0.24
CA ALA A 100 29.25 20.69 -0.09
C ALA A 100 27.94 21.42 -0.40
N ARG A 101 27.95 22.77 -0.45
CA ARG A 101 26.75 23.61 -0.49
C ARG A 101 25.80 23.33 -1.65
N ASP A 102 26.34 22.89 -2.78
CA ASP A 102 25.55 22.64 -4.00
C ASP A 102 25.12 21.17 -4.14
N HIS A 103 25.60 20.29 -3.25
CA HIS A 103 25.23 18.88 -3.19
C HIS A 103 24.18 18.56 -2.13
N ILE A 104 23.98 19.46 -1.16
CA ILE A 104 23.03 19.24 -0.07
C ILE A 104 21.61 19.63 -0.52
N ARG A 105 20.66 18.76 -0.21
CA ARG A 105 19.25 18.92 -0.51
C ARG A 105 18.40 18.89 0.76
N GLN A 106 17.23 19.49 0.70
CA GLN A 106 16.26 19.57 1.78
C GLN A 106 14.87 19.19 1.29
N ILE A 107 14.03 18.76 2.23
CA ILE A 107 12.60 18.62 2.07
C ILE A 107 11.95 19.05 3.37
N ASP A 108 10.82 19.75 3.28
CA ASP A 108 10.03 20.12 4.43
C ASP A 108 9.10 18.95 4.80
N LEU A 109 9.10 18.55 6.07
CA LEU A 109 8.24 17.49 6.59
C LEU A 109 6.91 18.03 7.17
N ARG A 110 6.78 19.36 7.26
CA ARG A 110 5.80 20.12 8.05
C ARG A 110 5.87 19.92 9.56
#